data_AF-A0A417ZB10-F1
#
_entry.id   AF-A0A417ZB10-F1
#
_cell.length_a   1.000
_cell.length_b   1.000
_cell.length_c   1.000
_cell.angle_alpha   90.00
_cell.angle_beta   90.00
_cell.angle_gamma   90.00
#
_symmetry.space_group_name_H-M   'P 1'
#
loop_
_entity.id
_entity.type
_entity.pdbx_description
1 polymer ?
#
loop_
_entity_poly.entity_id
_entity_poly.type
_entity_poly.pdbx_seq_one_letter_code
_entity_poly.pdbx_strand_id
1 'polypeptide(L)' 'MQTKQNWLSTTVNYHFVQPGTGTTRQQHFANVIANPSDEQVLAVGNALANLGEATNLESAELTVRSTILSND' A
#
# COMPACT_ATOMS: atom_id res chain seq x y z
N MET A 1 -8.69 -28.10 -6.03
CA MET A 1 -7.57 -27.18 -6.36
C MET A 1 -7.43 -26.17 -5.24
N GLN A 2 -6.27 -26.09 -4.59
CA GLN A 2 -5.99 -25.11 -3.53
C GLN A 2 -4.93 -24.15 -4.06
N THR A 3 -5.30 -22.91 -4.31
CA THR A 3 -4.36 -21.84 -4.69
C THR A 3 -3.66 -21.33 -3.45
N LYS A 4 -2.32 -21.36 -3.45
CA LYS A 4 -1.51 -20.74 -2.40
C LYS A 4 -0.98 -19.41 -2.92
N GLN A 5 -1.42 -18.32 -2.30
CA GLN A 5 -0.97 -16.96 -2.63
C GLN A 5 0.22 -16.61 -1.76
N ASN A 6 1.38 -16.38 -2.38
CA ASN A 6 2.58 -15.90 -1.71
C ASN A 6 2.77 -14.42 -2.04
N TRP A 7 2.59 -13.56 -1.04
CA TRP A 7 2.96 -12.15 -1.17
C TRP A 7 4.47 -12.00 -1.12
N LEU A 8 5.03 -11.15 -1.96
CA LEU A 8 6.47 -10.96 -2.12
C LEU A 8 6.94 -9.61 -1.60
N SER A 9 6.17 -8.55 -1.89
CA SER A 9 6.51 -7.19 -1.49
C SER A 9 5.29 -6.28 -1.53
N THR A 10 5.36 -5.21 -0.74
CA THR A 10 4.42 -4.09 -0.78
C THR A 10 5.10 -2.83 -1.31
N THR A 11 4.32 -1.99 -1.95
CA THR A 11 4.70 -0.64 -2.35
C THR A 11 3.59 0.30 -1.93
N VAL A 12 3.96 1.44 -1.38
CA VAL A 12 2.99 2.48 -1.03
C VAL A 12 3.29 3.75 -1.82
N ASN A 13 2.26 4.28 -2.48
CA ASN A 13 2.28 5.57 -3.14
C ASN A 13 1.37 6.54 -2.37
N TYR A 14 1.86 7.75 -2.12
CA TYR A 14 1.10 8.83 -1.48
C TYR A 14 1.04 10.05 -2.38
N HIS A 15 -0.11 10.70 -2.40
CA HIS A 15 -0.31 12.00 -3.04
C HIS A 15 -0.93 12.98 -2.03
N PHE A 16 -0.21 14.07 -1.74
CA PHE A 16 -0.67 15.10 -0.81
C PHE A 16 -0.58 16.50 -1.42
N VAL A 17 -1.59 17.31 -1.10
CA VAL A 17 -1.61 18.73 -1.45
C VAL A 17 -1.04 19.51 -0.28
N GLN A 18 -0.01 20.32 -0.51
CA GLN A 18 0.54 21.17 0.53
C GLN A 18 -0.31 22.46 0.65
N PRO A 19 -1.03 22.67 1.78
CA PRO A 19 -1.92 23.81 1.93
C PRO A 19 -1.21 25.13 1.75
N GLY A 20 -1.87 26.09 1.11
CA GLY A 20 -1.35 27.45 0.91
C GLY A 20 -0.26 27.58 -0.16
N THR A 21 0.18 26.49 -0.78
CA THR A 21 1.21 26.53 -1.85
C THR A 21 0.70 26.06 -3.21
N GLY A 22 -0.47 25.41 -3.26
CA GLY A 22 -1.01 24.79 -4.48
C GLY A 22 -0.12 23.69 -5.05
N THR A 23 0.90 23.26 -4.31
CA THR A 23 1.89 22.28 -4.76
C THR A 23 1.45 20.89 -4.34
N THR A 24 1.40 19.97 -5.30
CA THR A 24 1.22 18.55 -5.04
C THR A 24 2.57 17.88 -4.82
N ARG A 25 2.63 16.97 -3.85
CA ARG A 25 3.81 16.14 -3.60
C ARG A 25 3.42 14.68 -3.70
N GLN A 26 4.22 13.94 -4.45
CA GLN A 26 4.11 12.50 -4.58
C GLN A 26 5.30 11.84 -3.88
N GLN A 27 5.03 10.80 -3.10
CA GLN A 27 6.06 9.98 -2.48
C GLN A 27 5.81 8.50 -2.75
N HIS A 28 6.89 7.79 -3.02
CA HIS A 28 6.90 6.36 -3.35
C HIS A 28 7.80 5.62 -2.37
N PHE A 29 7.24 4.60 -1.72
CA PHE A 29 7.97 3.73 -0.81
C PHE A 29 7.88 2.29 -1.31
N ALA A 30 8.97 1.81 -1.90
CA ALA A 30 9.10 0.42 -2.33
C ALA A 30 9.49 -0.49 -1.15
N ASN A 31 9.05 -1.74 -1.20
CA ASN A 31 9.38 -2.79 -0.23
C ASN A 31 9.09 -2.40 1.23
N VAL A 32 7.93 -1.77 1.48
CA VAL A 32 7.52 -1.36 2.83
C VAL A 32 7.53 -2.55 3.79
N ILE A 33 7.08 -3.71 3.29
CA ILE A 33 7.17 -5.01 3.95
C ILE A 33 7.57 -6.04 2.89
N ALA A 34 8.68 -6.75 3.13
CA ALA A 34 9.10 -7.89 2.34
C ALA A 34 8.36 -9.16 2.82
N ASN A 35 7.83 -9.94 1.88
CA ASN A 35 7.00 -11.13 2.13
C ASN A 35 5.90 -10.89 3.19
N PRO A 36 4.97 -9.96 2.96
CA PRO A 36 3.97 -9.60 3.95
C PRO A 36 2.97 -10.75 4.19
N SER A 37 2.42 -10.85 5.40
CA SER A 37 1.21 -11.63 5.64
C SER A 37 -0.05 -10.85 5.24
N ASP A 38 -1.19 -11.55 5.10
CA ASP A 38 -2.49 -10.91 4.84
C ASP A 38 -2.82 -9.85 5.92
N GLU A 39 -2.56 -10.18 7.18
CA GLU A 39 -2.79 -9.28 8.33
C GLU A 39 -1.92 -8.02 8.24
N GLN A 40 -0.68 -8.15 7.77
CA GLN A 40 0.22 -7.02 7.58
C GLN A 40 -0.23 -6.13 6.42
N VAL A 41 -0.69 -6.71 5.30
CA VAL A 41 -1.27 -5.96 4.19
C VAL A 41 -2.50 -5.18 4.67
N LEU A 42 -3.39 -5.84 5.42
CA LEU A 42 -4.60 -5.20 5.96
C LEU A 42 -4.26 -4.08 6.96
N ALA A 43 -3.28 -4.29 7.83
CA ALA A 43 -2.84 -3.29 8.80
C ALA A 43 -2.27 -2.04 8.12
N VAL A 44 -1.47 -2.20 7.05
CA VAL A 44 -0.98 -1.07 6.26
C VAL A 44 -2.14 -0.36 5.57
N GLY A 45 -3.06 -1.10 4.93
CA GLY A 45 -4.26 -0.51 4.30
C GLY A 45 -5.08 0.34 5.28
N ASN A 46 -5.34 -0.17 6.49
CA ASN A 46 -6.06 0.56 7.54
C ASN A 46 -5.29 1.82 8.00
N ALA A 47 -3.96 1.73 8.14
CA ALA A 47 -3.15 2.88 8.50
C ALA A 47 -3.21 3.98 7.43
N LEU A 48 -3.22 3.62 6.14
CA LEU A 48 -3.36 4.56 5.03
C LEU A 48 -4.73 5.25 5.04
N ALA A 49 -5.80 4.49 5.27
CA ALA A 49 -7.16 5.04 5.36
C ALA A 49 -7.28 6.07 6.49
N ASN A 50 -6.77 5.74 7.68
CA ASN A 50 -6.77 6.65 8.83
C ASN A 50 -5.91 7.91 8.58
N LEU A 51 -4.82 7.78 7.82
CA LEU A 51 -3.97 8.93 7.46
C LEU A 51 -4.71 9.91 6.52
N GLY A 52 -5.53 9.39 5.62
CA GLY A 52 -6.39 10.17 4.72
C GLY A 52 -7.36 11.07 5.47
N GLU A 53 -7.94 10.60 6.57
CA GLU A 53 -8.85 11.39 7.39
C GLU A 53 -8.14 12.50 8.19
N ALA A 54 -6.86 12.31 8.51
CA ALA A 54 -6.10 13.20 9.39
C ALA A 54 -5.27 14.28 8.66
N THR A 55 -5.12 14.19 7.33
CA THR A 55 -4.15 15.02 6.57
C THR A 55 -4.72 15.53 5.24
N ASN A 56 -4.04 16.46 4.57
CA ASN A 56 -4.38 16.89 3.20
C ASN A 56 -3.93 15.87 2.14
N LEU A 57 -4.06 14.58 2.48
CA LEU A 57 -3.75 13.47 1.61
C LEU A 57 -4.93 13.28 0.65
N GLU A 58 -4.66 13.40 -0.64
CA GLU A 58 -5.68 13.23 -1.69
C GLU A 58 -5.89 11.76 -2.00
N SER A 59 -4.79 10.99 -2.07
CA SER A 59 -4.84 9.56 -2.30
C SER A 59 -3.64 8.85 -1.69
N ALA A 60 -3.87 7.60 -1.30
CA ALA A 60 -2.84 6.64 -0.99
C ALA A 60 -3.20 5.30 -1.62
N GLU A 61 -2.21 4.63 -2.19
CA GLU A 61 -2.36 3.33 -2.82
C GLU A 61 -1.33 2.37 -2.23
N LEU A 62 -1.83 1.21 -1.79
CA LEU A 62 -1.00 0.05 -1.45
C LEU A 62 -1.04 -0.95 -2.60
N THR A 63 0.08 -1.13 -3.28
CA THR A 63 0.24 -2.19 -4.28
C THR A 63 0.95 -3.38 -3.64
N VAL A 64 0.38 -4.59 -3.79
CA VAL A 64 1.00 -5.83 -3.31
C VAL A 64 1.37 -6.71 -4.49
N ARG A 65 2.62 -7.16 -4.54
CA ARG A 65 3.08 -8.13 -5.53
C ARG A 65 2.98 -9.53 -4.94
N SER A 66 2.33 -10.45 -5.64
CA SER A 66 2.26 -11.87 -5.27
C SER A 66 2.58 -12.82 -6.41
N THR A 67 2.96 -14.04 -6.07
CA THR A 67 2.93 -15.20 -6.96
C THR A 67 1.78 -16.13 -6.53
N ILE A 68 1.00 -16.58 -7.51
CA ILE A 68 -0.02 -17.61 -7.31
C ILE A 68 0.58 -18.92 -7.81
N LEU A 69 0.67 -19.92 -6.93
CA LEU A 69 1.01 -21.29 -7.31
C LEU A 69 -0.31 -22.08 -7.35
N SER A 70 -0.66 -22.64 -8.53
CA SER A 70 -1.70 -23.66 -8.61
C SER A 70 -1.06 -25.04 -8.60
N ASN A 71 -1.55 -25.92 -7.74
CA ASN A 71 -1.25 -27.35 -7.84
C ASN A 71 -2.30 -27.96 -8.77
N ASP A 72 -1.84 -28.58 -9.86
CA ASP A 72 -2.64 -29.42 -10.76
C ASP A 72 -3.18 -30.67 -10.04
#